data_AF-A0A6L7QKK9-F1
#
_entry.id   AF-A0A6L7QKK9-F1
#
_cell.length_a   1.000
_cell.length_b   1.000
_cell.length_c   1.000
_cell.angle_alpha   90.00
_cell.angle_beta   90.00
_cell.angle_gamma   90.00
#
_symmetry.space_group_name_H-M   'P 1'
#
loop_
_entity.id
_entity.type
_entity.pdbx_description
1 polymer ?
#
loop_
_entity_poly.entity_id
_entity_poly.type
_entity_poly.pdbx_seq_one_letter_code
_entity_poly.pdbx_strand_id
1 'polypeptide(L)'
;MSIARNALLALVLCALPAVAQDWSRWQSSGWPQWLGPDRNGISPETGLFGDEPSFEESWRVQGGKGFSGLSIVGNRIYTMYIHGGDEYAVCLDASNGEVLWRTRTDGMLMERQGGDGPRATPTVDDGMVYVSSAYGKLYALDSQTGSQQWSHDLVREFGSKKPRWGFCPSPLVAGDLVLIEAGGTGGHSLVAFDKTCG
;
A
#
# COMPACT_ATOMS: atom_id res chain seq x y z
N MET A 1 -4.18 -32.51 -66.36
CA MET A 1 -3.04 -31.59 -66.15
C MET A 1 -3.59 -30.29 -65.56
N SER A 2 -3.51 -30.15 -64.24
CA SER A 2 -4.01 -28.96 -63.50
C SER A 2 -2.80 -28.27 -62.87
N ILE A 3 -2.64 -26.97 -63.15
CA ILE A 3 -1.57 -26.12 -62.64
C ILE A 3 -2.16 -25.34 -61.45
N ALA A 4 -1.70 -25.64 -60.23
CA ALA A 4 -2.03 -24.87 -59.04
C ALA A 4 -0.90 -23.85 -58.76
N ARG A 5 -1.29 -22.57 -58.68
CA ARG A 5 -0.47 -21.42 -58.27
C ARG A 5 -0.16 -21.50 -56.78
N ASN A 6 1.10 -21.59 -56.41
CA ASN A 6 1.56 -21.35 -55.04
C ASN A 6 1.77 -19.84 -54.82
N ALA A 7 1.01 -19.26 -53.89
CA ALA A 7 1.28 -17.94 -53.34
C ALA A 7 2.10 -18.09 -52.06
N LEU A 8 3.29 -17.49 -52.01
CA LEU A 8 4.08 -17.36 -50.78
C LEU A 8 3.54 -16.17 -49.97
N LEU A 9 3.04 -16.44 -48.76
CA LEU A 9 2.83 -15.44 -47.71
C LEU A 9 4.10 -15.40 -46.84
N ALA A 10 4.82 -14.27 -46.87
CA ALA A 10 5.90 -13.99 -45.94
C ALA A 10 5.31 -13.39 -44.65
N LEU A 11 5.37 -14.12 -43.55
CA LEU A 11 5.06 -13.62 -42.22
C LEU A 11 6.29 -12.90 -41.66
N VAL A 12 6.22 -11.57 -41.53
CA VAL A 12 7.21 -10.79 -40.78
C VAL A 12 6.80 -10.81 -39.30
N LEU A 13 7.47 -11.65 -38.52
CA LEU A 13 7.39 -11.65 -37.05
C LEU A 13 8.26 -10.51 -36.52
N CYS A 14 7.64 -9.36 -36.21
CA CYS A 14 8.28 -8.33 -35.40
C CYS A 14 8.35 -8.83 -33.94
N ALA A 15 9.46 -9.47 -33.58
CA ALA A 15 9.79 -9.72 -32.19
C ALA A 15 10.20 -8.38 -31.56
N LEU A 16 9.29 -7.72 -30.86
CA LEU A 16 9.66 -6.68 -29.92
C LEU A 16 10.39 -7.36 -28.75
N PRO A 17 11.57 -6.88 -28.32
CA PRO A 17 12.20 -7.42 -27.13
C PRO A 17 11.23 -7.17 -25.97
N ALA A 18 10.77 -8.24 -25.33
CA ALA A 18 10.15 -8.13 -24.02
C ALA A 18 11.18 -7.46 -23.12
N VAL A 19 10.92 -6.20 -22.76
CA VAL A 19 11.63 -5.57 -21.66
C VAL A 19 11.23 -6.37 -20.44
N ALA A 20 12.06 -7.35 -20.07
CA ALA A 20 11.99 -7.94 -18.75
C ALA A 20 12.14 -6.76 -17.80
N GLN A 21 11.02 -6.33 -17.21
CA GLN A 21 11.06 -5.39 -16.10
C GLN A 21 11.83 -6.12 -15.01
N ASP A 22 13.04 -5.65 -14.78
CA ASP A 22 13.93 -6.11 -13.74
C ASP A 22 13.30 -5.70 -12.40
N TRP A 23 12.36 -6.53 -11.93
CA TRP A 23 11.58 -6.30 -10.69
C TRP A 23 12.46 -6.31 -9.44
N SER A 24 13.76 -6.62 -9.57
CA SER A 24 14.76 -6.54 -8.51
C SER A 24 15.13 -5.11 -8.07
N ARG A 25 14.69 -4.08 -8.81
CA ARG A 25 15.14 -2.69 -8.61
C ARG A 25 14.48 -1.93 -7.46
N TRP A 26 13.50 -2.50 -6.78
CA TRP A 26 12.79 -1.83 -5.67
C TRP A 26 13.39 -2.10 -4.28
N GLN A 27 14.62 -2.63 -4.21
CA GLN A 27 15.22 -3.08 -2.95
C GLN A 27 16.10 -2.07 -2.18
N SER A 28 16.16 -0.77 -2.50
CA SER A 28 17.11 0.09 -1.75
C SER A 28 16.80 1.58 -1.57
N SER A 29 15.57 2.05 -1.75
CA SER A 29 15.25 3.45 -1.41
C SER A 29 13.86 3.59 -0.81
N GLY A 30 13.78 3.54 0.52
CA GLY A 30 12.58 3.93 1.25
C GLY A 30 12.30 3.16 2.54
N TRP A 31 11.11 3.42 3.07
CA TRP A 31 10.53 2.82 4.26
C TRP A 31 9.15 2.24 3.89
N PRO A 32 9.08 1.10 3.17
CA PRO A 32 7.86 0.69 2.46
C PRO A 32 6.74 0.14 3.36
N GLN A 33 7.03 -0.17 4.63
CA GLN A 33 6.13 -0.89 5.53
C GLN A 33 6.40 -0.54 7.00
N TRP A 34 5.54 -1.04 7.89
CA TRP A 34 5.75 -0.98 9.33
C TRP A 34 7.14 -1.52 9.73
N LEU A 35 7.88 -0.74 10.53
CA LEU A 35 9.27 -1.02 10.95
C LEU A 35 10.31 -1.07 9.81
N GLY A 36 10.00 -0.53 8.63
CA GLY A 36 10.97 -0.31 7.56
C GLY A 36 11.25 -1.54 6.71
N PRO A 37 12.23 -1.46 5.79
CA PRO A 37 12.51 -2.53 4.82
C PRO A 37 12.89 -3.84 5.52
N ASP A 38 13.67 -3.77 6.58
CA ASP A 38 14.15 -4.93 7.35
C ASP A 38 13.27 -5.29 8.56
N ARG A 39 12.17 -4.55 8.78
CA ARG A 39 11.20 -4.78 9.87
C ARG A 39 11.81 -4.71 11.27
N ASN A 40 12.90 -3.96 11.42
CA ASN A 40 13.63 -3.79 12.69
C ASN A 40 13.48 -2.38 13.28
N GLY A 41 12.81 -1.46 12.59
CA GLY A 41 12.62 -0.08 13.03
C GLY A 41 13.90 0.76 12.95
N ILE A 42 14.89 0.35 12.16
CA ILE A 42 16.18 1.02 12.01
C ILE A 42 16.30 1.58 10.59
N SER A 43 16.62 2.87 10.50
CA SER A 43 16.97 3.55 9.25
C SER A 43 18.47 3.33 8.98
N PRO A 44 18.86 2.85 7.79
CA PRO A 44 20.27 2.67 7.43
C PRO A 44 20.97 3.99 7.06
N GLU A 45 20.23 5.08 6.90
CA GLU A 45 20.76 6.40 6.56
C GLU A 45 21.71 6.92 7.65
N THR A 46 22.88 7.41 7.22
CA THR A 46 23.91 7.99 8.08
C THR A 46 24.32 9.36 7.55
N GLY A 47 25.03 10.14 8.35
CA GLY A 47 25.47 11.49 7.94
C GLY A 47 24.33 12.50 7.80
N LEU A 48 23.17 12.24 8.43
CA LEU A 48 22.04 13.17 8.46
C LEU A 48 22.35 14.45 9.25
N PHE A 49 23.29 14.36 10.19
CA PHE A 49 23.71 15.45 11.06
C PHE A 49 25.24 15.52 11.13
N GLY A 50 25.76 16.69 11.47
CA GLY A 50 27.14 16.83 11.95
C GLY A 50 27.28 16.34 13.39
N ASP A 51 28.24 16.90 14.13
CA ASP A 51 28.48 16.53 15.54
C ASP A 51 27.28 16.83 16.45
N GLU A 52 26.48 17.83 16.11
CA GLU A 52 25.26 18.23 16.82
C GLU A 52 24.05 18.12 15.88
N PRO A 53 23.01 17.33 16.24
CA PRO A 53 21.77 17.25 15.47
C PRO A 53 21.04 18.60 15.40
N SER A 54 20.85 19.12 14.20
CA SER A 54 20.01 20.29 13.92
C SER A 54 18.92 19.94 12.90
N PHE A 55 17.72 20.44 13.10
CA PHE A 55 16.58 20.23 12.21
C PHE A 55 16.02 21.56 11.74
N GLU A 56 15.82 21.69 10.44
CA GLU A 56 15.01 22.74 9.85
C GLU A 56 13.75 22.12 9.26
N GLU A 57 12.60 22.76 9.46
CA GLU A 57 11.36 22.31 8.84
C GLU A 57 11.47 22.48 7.32
N SER A 58 11.52 21.37 6.57
CA SER A 58 11.53 21.42 5.10
C SER A 58 10.16 21.83 4.54
N TRP A 59 9.09 21.24 5.07
CA TRP A 59 7.71 21.59 4.76
C TRP A 59 6.75 21.04 5.83
N ARG A 60 5.53 21.58 5.83
CA ARG A 60 4.44 21.13 6.70
C ARG A 60 3.12 21.22 5.97
N VAL A 61 2.33 20.15 6.05
CA VAL A 61 0.96 20.12 5.53
C VAL A 61 0.00 19.65 6.62
N GLN A 62 -1.22 20.18 6.58
CA GLN A 62 -2.28 19.77 7.49
C GLN A 62 -2.80 18.38 7.08
N GLY A 63 -2.54 17.38 7.92
CA GLY A 63 -3.13 16.05 7.79
C GLY A 63 -4.56 15.97 8.32
N GLY A 64 -5.17 14.81 8.14
CA GLY A 64 -6.44 14.44 8.77
C GLY A 64 -6.26 13.79 10.16
N LYS A 65 -7.37 13.42 10.81
CA LYS A 65 -7.31 12.65 12.05
C LYS A 65 -6.93 11.20 11.76
N GLY A 66 -6.02 10.61 12.54
CA GLY A 66 -5.62 9.22 12.39
C GLY A 66 -4.30 8.95 13.10
N PHE A 67 -3.95 7.68 13.15
CA PHE A 67 -2.75 7.16 13.79
C PHE A 67 -1.97 6.23 12.85
N SER A 68 -2.33 6.23 11.56
CA SER A 68 -1.61 5.49 10.53
C SER A 68 -0.16 5.94 10.48
N GLY A 69 0.76 4.98 10.37
CA GLY A 69 2.15 5.28 10.08
C GLY A 69 2.34 5.87 8.68
N LEU A 70 3.59 6.16 8.36
CA LEU A 70 4.01 6.59 7.03
C LEU A 70 4.80 5.46 6.38
N SER A 71 4.48 5.18 5.12
CA SER A 71 5.31 4.35 4.25
C SER A 71 5.82 5.19 3.11
N ILE A 72 7.11 5.07 2.78
CA ILE A 72 7.80 5.96 1.85
C ILE A 72 8.51 5.10 0.80
N VAL A 73 8.21 5.32 -0.48
CA VAL A 73 8.90 4.67 -1.60
C VAL A 73 9.16 5.71 -2.69
N GLY A 74 10.44 5.91 -3.02
CA GLY A 74 10.84 7.01 -3.90
C GLY A 74 10.39 8.38 -3.35
N ASN A 75 9.78 9.21 -4.18
CA ASN A 75 9.29 10.55 -3.80
C ASN A 75 7.82 10.54 -3.32
N ARG A 76 7.32 9.41 -2.80
CA ARG A 76 5.91 9.27 -2.40
C ARG A 76 5.80 8.81 -0.96
N ILE A 77 4.91 9.47 -0.22
CA ILE A 77 4.53 9.12 1.15
C ILE A 77 3.11 8.57 1.11
N TYR A 78 2.88 7.44 1.75
CA TYR A 78 1.61 6.76 1.87
C TYR A 78 1.17 6.71 3.33
N THR A 79 -0.07 7.08 3.60
CA THR A 79 -0.66 7.04 4.94
C THR A 79 -2.18 6.94 4.86
N MET A 80 -2.85 6.90 6.00
CA MET A 80 -4.31 6.94 6.10
C MET A 80 -4.77 7.98 7.11
N TYR A 81 -5.83 8.72 6.79
CA TYR A 81 -6.44 9.66 7.73
C TYR A 81 -7.90 9.95 7.39
N ILE A 82 -8.60 10.61 8.33
CA ILE A 82 -9.95 11.14 8.16
C ILE A 82 -9.90 12.50 7.49
N HIS A 83 -10.69 12.68 6.43
CA HIS A 83 -10.90 13.95 5.76
C HIS A 83 -12.36 14.09 5.34
N GLY A 84 -12.98 15.26 5.52
CA GLY A 84 -14.37 15.47 5.09
C GLY A 84 -15.41 14.51 5.69
N GLY A 85 -15.13 13.88 6.84
CA GLY A 85 -16.04 12.93 7.52
C GLY A 85 -15.88 11.47 7.12
N ASP A 86 -14.92 11.14 6.25
CA ASP A 86 -14.65 9.77 5.81
C ASP A 86 -13.17 9.41 5.98
N GLU A 87 -12.87 8.11 5.95
CA GLU A 87 -11.52 7.56 5.98
C GLU A 87 -10.94 7.42 4.58
N TYR A 88 -9.67 7.82 4.41
CA TYR A 88 -8.94 7.75 3.15
C TYR A 88 -7.58 7.09 3.33
N ALA A 89 -7.20 6.28 2.34
CA ALA A 89 -5.80 6.08 1.99
C ALA A 89 -5.32 7.27 1.15
N VAL A 90 -4.08 7.70 1.38
CA VAL A 90 -3.56 8.97 0.87
C VAL A 90 -2.14 8.77 0.39
N CYS A 91 -1.83 9.38 -0.76
CA CYS A 91 -0.47 9.57 -1.23
C CYS A 91 -0.12 11.05 -1.30
N LEU A 92 1.05 11.39 -0.76
CA LEU A 92 1.63 12.72 -0.79
C LEU A 92 2.95 12.69 -1.57
N ASP A 93 3.31 13.82 -2.17
CA ASP A 93 4.66 14.06 -2.68
C ASP A 93 5.61 14.34 -1.52
N ALA A 94 6.72 13.60 -1.45
CA ALA A 94 7.66 13.69 -0.33
C ALA A 94 8.47 15.00 -0.31
N SER A 95 8.55 15.72 -1.43
CA SER A 95 9.34 16.95 -1.56
C SER A 95 8.63 18.19 -1.03
N ASN A 96 7.29 18.19 -1.03
CA ASN A 96 6.49 19.36 -0.67
C ASN A 96 5.22 19.04 0.15
N GLY A 97 4.88 17.77 0.36
CA GLY A 97 3.70 17.32 1.10
C GLY A 97 2.37 17.45 0.33
N GLU A 98 2.39 17.83 -0.96
CA GLU A 98 1.19 17.95 -1.77
C GLU A 98 0.48 16.61 -1.91
N VAL A 99 -0.85 16.64 -1.87
CA VAL A 99 -1.65 15.42 -2.01
C VAL A 99 -1.73 15.04 -3.48
N LEU A 100 -1.17 13.89 -3.82
CA LEU A 100 -1.20 13.34 -5.17
C LEU A 100 -2.50 12.60 -5.45
N TRP A 101 -2.99 11.83 -4.47
CA TRP A 101 -4.31 11.20 -4.54
C TRP A 101 -4.88 10.88 -3.16
N ARG A 102 -6.21 10.68 -3.12
CA ARG A 102 -6.95 10.12 -1.98
C ARG A 102 -7.94 9.08 -2.48
N THR A 103 -7.98 7.94 -1.80
CA THR A 103 -8.95 6.87 -2.07
C THR A 103 -9.75 6.61 -0.80
N ARG A 104 -11.07 6.78 -0.88
CA ARG A 104 -11.96 6.54 0.26
C ARG A 104 -11.94 5.06 0.63
N THR A 105 -11.54 4.73 1.85
CA THR A 105 -11.47 3.34 2.35
C THR A 105 -12.64 2.98 3.23
N ASP A 106 -13.18 3.93 4.00
CA ASP A 106 -14.36 3.69 4.84
C ASP A 106 -15.02 4.98 5.35
N GLY A 107 -16.05 4.84 6.18
CA GLY A 107 -16.54 5.93 7.01
C GLY A 107 -15.61 6.28 8.16
N MET A 108 -15.82 7.45 8.78
CA MET A 108 -15.03 7.87 9.94
C MET A 108 -15.28 6.98 11.16
N LEU A 109 -14.23 6.31 11.65
CA LEU A 109 -14.26 5.70 12.98
C LEU A 109 -14.13 6.79 14.05
N MET A 110 -15.18 6.93 14.87
CA MET A 110 -15.13 7.72 16.09
C MET A 110 -14.77 6.83 17.29
N GLU A 111 -13.70 7.18 18.01
CA GLU A 111 -13.27 6.44 19.21
C GLU A 111 -13.05 7.40 20.38
N ARG A 112 -13.63 7.07 21.54
CA ARG A 112 -13.77 8.00 22.67
C ARG A 112 -12.52 8.16 23.54
N GLN A 113 -11.52 7.30 23.40
CA GLN A 113 -10.32 7.27 24.24
C GLN A 113 -9.04 7.40 23.40
N GLY A 114 -8.84 6.51 22.43
CA GLY A 114 -7.65 6.41 21.60
C GLY A 114 -7.70 7.23 20.32
N GLY A 115 -8.64 8.17 20.19
CA GLY A 115 -8.79 9.11 19.08
C GLY A 115 -9.45 8.54 17.82
N ASP A 116 -9.88 9.44 16.93
CA ASP A 116 -10.59 9.07 15.71
C ASP A 116 -9.64 8.59 14.61
N GLY A 117 -10.17 7.77 13.69
CA GLY A 117 -9.53 7.47 12.41
C GLY A 117 -8.74 6.16 12.32
N PRO A 118 -8.06 5.94 11.18
CA PRO A 118 -7.34 4.71 10.87
C PRO A 118 -6.03 4.59 11.65
N ARG A 119 -5.54 3.36 11.81
CA ARG A 119 -4.36 3.02 12.63
C ARG A 119 -3.31 2.18 11.90
N ALA A 120 -3.71 1.41 10.89
CA ALA A 120 -2.79 0.56 10.15
C ALA A 120 -1.78 1.41 9.37
N THR A 121 -0.55 0.91 9.26
CA THR A 121 0.46 1.48 8.37
C THR A 121 0.32 0.83 6.99
N PRO A 122 0.27 1.60 5.89
CA PRO A 122 0.25 1.04 4.54
C PRO A 122 1.49 0.19 4.26
N THR A 123 1.38 -0.81 3.39
CA THR A 123 2.54 -1.55 2.88
C THR A 123 2.61 -1.38 1.38
N VAL A 124 3.78 -1.01 0.88
CA VAL A 124 4.03 -0.75 -0.55
C VAL A 124 4.92 -1.85 -1.11
N ASP A 125 4.48 -2.52 -2.17
CA ASP A 125 5.24 -3.56 -2.87
C ASP A 125 4.81 -3.60 -4.34
N ASP A 126 5.76 -3.77 -5.26
CA ASP A 126 5.50 -3.97 -6.70
C ASP A 126 4.44 -3.05 -7.34
N GLY A 127 4.51 -1.76 -7.03
CA GLY A 127 3.61 -0.75 -7.59
C GLY A 127 2.20 -0.76 -6.98
N MET A 128 1.98 -1.54 -5.93
CA MET A 128 0.74 -1.64 -5.15
C MET A 128 0.91 -1.04 -3.76
N VAL A 129 -0.20 -0.58 -3.19
CA VAL A 129 -0.31 -0.11 -1.80
C VAL A 129 -1.42 -0.90 -1.12
N TYR A 130 -1.07 -1.63 -0.09
CA TYR A 130 -1.98 -2.44 0.72
C TYR A 130 -2.34 -1.69 1.99
N VAL A 131 -3.64 -1.52 2.25
CA VAL A 131 -4.15 -0.79 3.43
C VAL A 131 -5.29 -1.52 4.10
N SER A 132 -5.34 -1.48 5.43
CA SER A 132 -6.47 -1.98 6.22
C SER A 132 -7.26 -0.81 6.82
N SER A 133 -8.54 -0.71 6.48
CA SER A 133 -9.44 0.29 7.04
C SER A 133 -9.72 0.05 8.53
N ALA A 134 -10.15 1.08 9.26
CA ALA A 134 -10.50 0.94 10.67
C ALA A 134 -11.72 0.02 10.92
N TYR A 135 -12.49 -0.28 9.87
CA TYR A 135 -13.65 -1.17 9.91
C TYR A 135 -13.37 -2.58 9.34
N GLY A 136 -12.13 -2.88 8.97
CA GLY A 136 -11.72 -4.23 8.60
C GLY A 136 -11.88 -4.54 7.11
N LYS A 137 -11.76 -3.53 6.26
CA LYS A 137 -11.62 -3.74 4.80
C LYS A 137 -10.16 -3.65 4.41
N LEU A 138 -9.66 -4.70 3.77
CA LEU A 138 -8.33 -4.73 3.16
C LEU A 138 -8.48 -4.25 1.72
N TYR A 139 -7.62 -3.33 1.28
CA TYR A 139 -7.57 -2.84 -0.08
C TYR A 139 -6.17 -3.02 -0.65
N ALA A 140 -6.12 -3.30 -1.95
CA ALA A 140 -4.93 -3.11 -2.76
C ALA A 140 -5.18 -2.03 -3.80
N LEU A 141 -4.35 -1.00 -3.76
CA LEU A 141 -4.47 0.20 -4.57
C LEU A 141 -3.26 0.32 -5.50
N ASP A 142 -3.46 0.83 -6.70
CA ASP A 142 -2.37 1.25 -7.57
C ASP A 142 -1.59 2.40 -6.90
N SER A 143 -0.28 2.24 -6.76
CA SER A 143 0.57 3.18 -6.02
C SER A 143 0.67 4.57 -6.65
N GLN A 144 0.42 4.70 -7.95
CA GLN A 144 0.56 5.95 -8.69
C GLN A 144 -0.74 6.76 -8.70
N THR A 145 -1.86 6.08 -8.85
CA THR A 145 -3.19 6.66 -9.08
C THR A 145 -4.12 6.53 -7.89
N GLY A 146 -3.85 5.62 -6.95
CA GLY A 146 -4.74 5.28 -5.84
C GLY A 146 -5.92 4.41 -6.24
N SER A 147 -6.02 4.00 -7.51
CA SER A 147 -7.16 3.22 -8.01
C SER A 147 -7.20 1.83 -7.38
N GLN A 148 -8.34 1.43 -6.85
CA GLN A 148 -8.55 0.10 -6.28
C GLN A 148 -8.39 -0.98 -7.34
N GLN A 149 -7.51 -1.95 -7.09
CA GLN A 149 -7.37 -3.16 -7.91
C GLN A 149 -8.22 -4.29 -7.36
N TRP A 150 -8.17 -4.51 -6.05
CA TRP A 150 -9.03 -5.47 -5.34
C TRP A 150 -9.28 -5.04 -3.89
N SER A 151 -10.28 -5.66 -3.25
CA SER A 151 -10.61 -5.43 -1.85
C SER A 151 -11.29 -6.63 -1.21
N HIS A 152 -11.05 -6.85 0.08
CA HIS A 152 -11.71 -7.85 0.91
C HIS A 152 -12.32 -7.23 2.17
N ASP A 153 -13.52 -7.68 2.55
CA ASP A 153 -14.19 -7.30 3.78
C ASP A 153 -14.02 -8.41 4.82
N LEU A 154 -13.11 -8.19 5.79
CA LEU A 154 -12.73 -9.22 6.75
C LEU A 154 -13.89 -9.60 7.68
N VAL A 155 -14.80 -8.67 7.95
CA VAL A 155 -15.98 -8.91 8.78
C VAL A 155 -16.95 -9.81 8.05
N ARG A 156 -17.24 -9.49 6.78
CA ARG A 156 -18.18 -10.24 5.95
C ARG A 156 -17.65 -11.62 5.53
N GLU A 157 -16.37 -11.71 5.16
CA GLU A 157 -15.80 -12.92 4.57
C GLU A 157 -15.34 -13.93 5.62
N PHE A 158 -14.82 -13.47 6.77
CA PHE A 158 -14.22 -14.36 7.78
C PHE A 158 -14.93 -14.31 9.15
N GLY A 159 -16.00 -13.52 9.27
CA GLY A 159 -16.73 -13.35 10.53
C GLY A 159 -15.94 -12.60 11.59
N SER A 160 -15.02 -11.74 11.17
CA SER A 160 -14.19 -10.92 12.05
C SER A 160 -15.05 -9.94 12.85
N LYS A 161 -14.62 -9.63 14.08
CA LYS A 161 -15.33 -8.65 14.92
C LYS A 161 -14.50 -7.38 15.01
N LYS A 162 -15.09 -6.26 14.59
CA LYS A 162 -14.43 -4.95 14.72
C LYS A 162 -14.03 -4.71 16.17
N PRO A 163 -12.72 -4.53 16.46
CA PRO A 163 -12.28 -4.17 17.80
C PRO A 163 -12.90 -2.84 18.24
N ARG A 164 -12.90 -2.60 19.54
CA ARG A 164 -13.36 -1.32 20.12
C ARG A 164 -12.65 -0.13 19.46
N TRP A 165 -11.34 -0.26 19.27
CA TRP A 165 -10.46 0.74 18.68
C TRP A 165 -10.34 0.66 17.15
N GLY A 166 -11.21 -0.14 16.50
CA GLY A 166 -11.08 -0.45 15.07
C GLY A 166 -9.97 -1.46 14.78
N PHE A 167 -9.91 -1.88 13.52
CA PHE A 167 -8.80 -2.69 13.02
C PHE A 167 -7.53 -1.83 12.95
N CYS A 168 -6.42 -2.41 13.40
CA CYS A 168 -5.08 -1.83 13.34
C CYS A 168 -3.98 -2.70 12.70
N PRO A 169 -4.22 -3.91 12.14
CA PRO A 169 -3.13 -4.69 11.57
C PRO A 169 -2.61 -4.00 10.31
N SER A 170 -1.29 -3.85 10.22
CA SER A 170 -0.62 -3.37 9.00
C SER A 170 -0.44 -4.56 8.06
N PRO A 171 -0.93 -4.51 6.81
CA PRO A 171 -0.76 -5.63 5.86
C PRO A 171 0.71 -5.99 5.68
N LEU A 172 1.03 -7.27 5.57
CA LEU A 172 2.40 -7.75 5.41
C LEU A 172 2.55 -8.45 4.07
N VAL A 173 3.45 -7.97 3.22
CA VAL A 173 3.79 -8.70 1.99
C VAL A 173 4.89 -9.72 2.27
N ALA A 174 4.70 -10.96 1.84
CA ALA A 174 5.69 -12.03 1.89
C ALA A 174 5.62 -12.87 0.61
N GLY A 175 6.56 -12.65 -0.31
CA GLY A 175 6.50 -13.24 -1.65
C GLY A 175 5.28 -12.70 -2.41
N ASP A 176 4.43 -13.61 -2.88
CA ASP A 176 3.21 -13.27 -3.62
C ASP A 176 1.98 -13.10 -2.73
N LEU A 177 2.16 -13.08 -1.40
CA LEU A 177 1.06 -13.05 -0.44
C LEU A 177 0.99 -11.74 0.33
N VAL A 178 -0.23 -11.27 0.56
CA VAL A 178 -0.56 -10.21 1.51
C VAL A 178 -1.20 -10.86 2.74
N LEU A 179 -0.51 -10.81 3.87
CA LEU A 179 -0.97 -11.36 5.14
C LEU A 179 -1.62 -10.27 5.99
N ILE A 180 -2.72 -10.61 6.67
CA ILE A 180 -3.40 -9.71 7.59
C ILE A 180 -4.01 -10.48 8.76
N GLU A 181 -3.91 -9.93 9.97
CA GLU A 181 -4.60 -10.45 11.14
C GLU A 181 -6.10 -10.15 11.02
N ALA A 182 -6.88 -11.11 10.55
CA ALA A 182 -8.32 -10.95 10.41
C ALA A 182 -9.04 -11.07 11.76
N GLY A 183 -8.54 -11.90 12.69
CA GLY A 183 -9.26 -12.17 13.93
C GLY A 183 -10.66 -12.77 13.70
N GLY A 184 -10.80 -13.51 12.60
CA GLY A 184 -12.02 -14.15 12.14
C GLY A 184 -12.36 -15.44 12.89
N THR A 185 -13.56 -15.94 12.65
CA THR A 185 -14.04 -17.23 13.19
C THR A 185 -13.56 -18.40 12.33
N GLY A 186 -13.74 -19.64 12.80
CA GLY A 186 -13.45 -20.82 11.96
C GLY A 186 -11.97 -21.05 11.65
N GLY A 187 -11.06 -20.48 12.45
CA GLY A 187 -9.61 -20.61 12.26
C GLY A 187 -8.97 -19.47 11.47
N HIS A 188 -9.73 -18.48 11.02
CA HIS A 188 -9.24 -17.33 10.26
C HIS A 188 -8.63 -16.23 11.15
N SER A 189 -7.70 -16.58 12.04
CA SER A 189 -6.99 -15.59 12.86
C SER A 189 -6.04 -14.74 12.01
N LEU A 190 -5.31 -15.40 11.10
CA LEU A 190 -4.42 -14.82 10.10
C LEU A 190 -4.87 -15.34 8.73
N VAL A 191 -5.01 -14.44 7.76
CA VAL A 191 -5.38 -14.79 6.38
C VAL A 191 -4.33 -14.25 5.42
N ALA A 192 -4.20 -14.90 4.27
CA ALA A 192 -3.29 -14.52 3.20
C ALA A 192 -4.06 -14.43 1.89
N PHE A 193 -3.81 -13.39 1.13
CA PHE A 193 -4.41 -13.10 -0.18
C PHE A 193 -3.31 -13.11 -1.24
N ASP A 194 -3.66 -13.47 -2.47
CA ASP A 194 -2.72 -13.29 -3.58
C ASP A 194 -2.54 -11.79 -3.83
N LYS A 195 -1.29 -11.32 -3.88
CA LYS A 195 -1.00 -9.89 -3.94
C LYS A 195 -1.53 -9.22 -5.21
N THR A 196 -1.73 -9.98 -6.28
CA THR A 196 -2.14 -9.48 -7.60
C THR A 196 -3.64 -9.53 -7.80
N CYS A 197 -4.31 -10.60 -7.35
CA CYS A 197 -5.74 -10.80 -7.63
C CYS A 197 -6.67 -10.81 -6.41
N GLY A 198 -6.13 -10.83 -5.19
CA GLY A 198 -6.90 -11.06 -3.97
C GLY A 198 -7.10 -12.54 -3.68
#